data_AF-A0A6L5K3P1-F1
#
_entry.id   AF-A0A6L5K3P1-F1
#
_cell.length_a   1.000
_cell.length_b   1.000
_cell.length_c   1.000
_cell.angle_alpha   90.00
_cell.angle_beta   90.00
_cell.angle_gamma   90.00
#
_symmetry.space_group_name_H-M   'P 1'
#
loop_
_entity.id
_entity.type
_entity.pdbx_description
1 polymer ?
#
loop_
_entity_poly.entity_id
_entity_poly.type
_entity_poly.pdbx_seq_one_letter_code
_entity_poly.pdbx_strand_id
1 'polypeptide(L)'
;MAKTINLDEDPRNADWLHEARRRRRKEAKMKYDEKYYDFLDGLRETGKTNMFGATPYLLNQFHELDEALARKILVDWMETFSQRGPRKRR
;
A
#
# COMPACT_ATOMS: atom_id res chain seq x y z
N MET A 1 -12.23 -48.93 5.08
CA MET A 1 -10.97 -49.41 4.50
C MET A 1 -10.79 -48.80 3.12
N ALA A 2 -9.54 -48.56 2.76
CA ALA A 2 -9.00 -47.64 1.75
C ALA A 2 -9.70 -47.56 0.38
N LYS A 3 -9.81 -46.33 -0.14
CA LYS A 3 -9.82 -46.00 -1.58
C LYS A 3 -8.71 -44.98 -1.80
N THR A 4 -7.52 -45.47 -2.09
CA THR A 4 -6.85 -45.39 -3.40
C THR A 4 -6.48 -43.96 -3.78
N ILE A 5 -5.23 -43.61 -3.50
CA ILE A 5 -4.53 -42.46 -4.08
C ILE A 5 -4.44 -42.69 -5.60
N ASN A 6 -5.09 -41.84 -6.39
CA ASN A 6 -4.90 -41.85 -7.84
C ASN A 6 -3.69 -40.97 -8.17
N LEU A 7 -2.65 -41.63 -8.68
CA LEU A 7 -1.36 -41.06 -9.05
C LEU A 7 -1.45 -40.44 -10.47
N ASP A 8 -2.38 -39.50 -10.68
CA ASP A 8 -2.60 -38.84 -11.98
C ASP A 8 -3.02 -37.36 -11.84
N GLU A 9 -2.66 -36.68 -10.74
CA GLU A 9 -2.76 -35.22 -10.71
C GLU A 9 -1.54 -34.62 -11.43
N ASP A 10 -1.76 -34.21 -12.68
CA ASP A 10 -0.80 -33.53 -13.55
C ASP A 10 -0.01 -32.45 -12.77
N PRO A 11 1.33 -32.54 -12.69
CA PRO A 11 2.15 -31.55 -11.99
C PRO A 11 2.08 -30.14 -12.59
N ARG A 12 1.41 -29.95 -13.73
CA ARG A 12 1.12 -28.64 -14.32
C ARG A 12 -0.09 -27.92 -13.74
N ASN A 13 -0.93 -28.59 -12.94
CA ASN A 13 -2.09 -27.98 -12.29
C ASN A 13 -1.90 -27.75 -10.77
N ALA A 14 -0.65 -27.72 -10.30
CA ALA A 14 -0.34 -27.36 -8.92
C ALA A 14 -0.57 -25.85 -8.67
N ASP A 15 -1.84 -25.48 -8.48
CA ASP A 15 -2.30 -24.17 -7.97
C ASP A 15 -1.67 -23.81 -6.59
N TRP A 16 -0.99 -24.78 -5.96
CA TRP A 16 -0.18 -24.65 -4.76
C TRP A 16 1.04 -23.72 -4.88
N LEU A 17 1.56 -23.46 -6.09
CA LEU A 17 2.63 -22.45 -6.30
C LEU A 17 2.10 -21.04 -6.59
N HIS A 18 0.81 -20.91 -6.90
CA HIS A 18 0.16 -19.60 -7.01
C HIS A 18 -0.38 -19.10 -5.66
N GLU A 19 -0.77 -20.00 -4.78
CA GLU A 19 -1.34 -19.61 -3.48
C GLU A 19 -0.27 -19.18 -2.46
N ALA A 20 0.91 -19.80 -2.49
CA ALA A 20 2.05 -19.40 -1.63
C ALA A 20 2.68 -18.05 -2.05
N ARG A 21 2.58 -17.67 -3.33
CA ARG A 21 3.01 -16.35 -3.83
C ARG A 21 1.95 -15.26 -3.66
N ARG A 22 0.66 -15.62 -3.64
CA ARG A 22 -0.45 -14.68 -3.40
C ARG A 22 -0.53 -14.23 -1.93
N ARG A 23 -0.23 -15.11 -0.97
CA ARG A 23 -0.32 -14.77 0.47
C ARG A 23 0.80 -13.88 1.03
N ARG A 24 1.95 -13.79 0.34
CA ARG A 24 3.09 -12.93 0.75
C ARG A 24 3.21 -11.62 -0.03
N ARG A 25 2.30 -11.35 -0.95
CA ARG A 25 2.32 -10.15 -1.79
C ARG A 25 1.36 -9.11 -1.22
N LYS A 26 1.97 -8.01 -0.76
CA LYS A 26 1.49 -6.64 -0.95
C LYS A 26 0.61 -6.04 0.15
N GLU A 27 0.89 -6.33 1.42
CA GLU A 27 0.81 -5.27 2.42
C GLU A 27 2.06 -4.40 2.21
N ALA A 28 1.96 -3.35 1.40
CA ALA A 28 2.89 -2.24 1.52
C ALA A 28 2.65 -1.69 2.93
N LYS A 29 3.43 -2.17 3.90
CA LYS A 29 3.23 -1.89 5.32
C LYS A 29 3.40 -0.39 5.53
N MET A 30 2.26 0.29 5.59
CA MET A 30 2.18 1.69 5.93
C MET A 30 2.80 1.89 7.30
N LYS A 31 3.85 2.71 7.36
CA LYS A 31 4.60 2.94 8.60
C LYS A 31 3.86 3.90 9.53
N TYR A 32 3.04 4.77 8.97
CA TYR A 32 2.32 5.82 9.67
C TYR A 32 0.80 5.60 9.60
N ASP A 33 0.06 6.45 10.30
CA ASP A 33 -1.40 6.41 10.34
C ASP A 33 -2.00 6.64 8.94
N GLU A 34 -3.05 5.90 8.62
CA GLU A 34 -3.70 5.90 7.30
C GLU A 34 -4.25 7.27 6.93
N LYS A 35 -4.72 8.04 7.92
CA LYS A 35 -5.28 9.37 7.71
C LYS A 35 -4.33 10.32 6.98
N TYR A 36 -3.02 10.18 7.17
CA TYR A 36 -2.03 11.01 6.49
C TYR A 36 -1.93 10.66 5.01
N TYR A 37 -1.96 9.37 4.67
CA TYR A 37 -1.88 8.91 3.29
C TYR A 37 -3.14 9.22 2.51
N ASP A 38 -4.30 9.09 3.14
CA ASP A 38 -5.59 9.44 2.53
C ASP A 38 -5.68 10.93 2.23
N PHE A 39 -5.15 11.77 3.12
CA PHE A 39 -5.01 13.20 2.86
C PHE A 39 -4.09 13.48 1.66
N LEU A 40 -2.93 12.82 1.59
CA LEU A 40 -1.98 12.99 0.49
C LEU A 40 -2.53 12.48 -0.86
N ASP A 41 -3.34 11.41 -0.86
CA ASP A 41 -4.03 10.95 -2.05
C ASP A 41 -5.02 12.00 -2.56
N GLY A 42 -5.84 12.56 -1.66
CA GLY A 42 -6.75 13.65 -2.00
C GLY A 42 -6.02 14.90 -2.49
N LEU A 43 -4.93 15.29 -1.81
CA LEU A 43 -4.11 16.44 -2.22
C LEU A 43 -3.54 16.24 -3.63
N ARG A 44 -3.04 15.03 -3.94
CA ARG A 44 -2.53 14.68 -5.28
C ARG A 44 -3.62 14.79 -6.34
N GLU A 45 -4.82 14.28 -6.07
CA GLU A 45 -5.96 14.36 -6.99
C GLU A 45 -6.41 15.80 -7.27
N THR A 46 -6.25 16.70 -6.29
CA THR A 46 -6.59 18.12 -6.50
C THR A 46 -5.65 18.84 -7.46
N GLY A 47 -4.44 18.34 -7.67
CA GLY A 47 -3.42 18.99 -8.50
C GLY A 47 -2.92 20.36 -7.98
N LYS A 48 -3.29 20.76 -6.75
CA LYS A 48 -2.94 22.09 -6.19
C LYS A 48 -1.44 22.28 -5.95
N THR A 49 -0.69 21.20 -5.76
CA THR A 49 0.75 21.25 -5.53
C THR A 49 1.43 20.03 -6.14
N ASN A 50 2.72 20.16 -6.47
CA ASN A 50 3.56 19.01 -6.71
C ASN A 50 3.81 18.28 -5.38
N MET A 51 3.81 16.95 -5.37
CA MET A 51 3.86 16.18 -4.12
C MET A 51 5.16 16.37 -3.35
N PHE A 52 6.25 16.84 -3.97
CA PHE A 52 7.47 17.25 -3.26
C PHE A 52 7.26 18.46 -2.34
N GLY A 53 6.24 19.28 -2.62
CA GLY A 53 5.83 20.43 -1.81
C GLY A 53 4.64 20.14 -0.90
N ALA A 54 4.32 18.87 -0.61
CA ALA A 54 3.15 18.51 0.21
C ALA A 54 3.39 18.63 1.73
N THR A 55 4.64 18.75 2.19
CA THR A 55 4.98 18.85 3.62
C THR A 55 4.22 19.97 4.35
N PRO A 56 4.15 21.22 3.84
CA PRO A 56 3.41 22.29 4.52
C PRO A 56 1.91 22.00 4.64
N TYR A 57 1.34 21.24 3.71
CA TYR A 57 -0.07 20.86 3.75
C TYR A 57 -0.35 19.85 4.86
N LEU A 58 0.56 18.90 5.10
CA LEU A 58 0.47 17.98 6.23
C LEU A 58 0.52 18.72 7.56
N LEU A 59 1.46 19.64 7.73
CA LEU A 59 1.59 20.42 8.97
C LEU A 59 0.38 21.34 9.21
N ASN A 60 -0.18 21.89 8.13
CA ASN A 60 -1.38 22.73 8.23
C ASN A 60 -2.64 21.91 8.56
N GLN A 61 -2.72 20.66 8.08
CA GLN A 61 -3.87 19.78 8.32
C GLN A 61 -3.78 19.03 9.66
N PHE A 62 -2.58 18.68 10.10
CA PHE A 62 -2.31 17.85 11.27
C PHE A 62 -1.33 18.58 12.20
N HIS A 63 -1.89 19.27 13.19
CA HIS A 63 -1.11 20.06 14.15
C HIS A 63 -0.24 19.20 15.08
N GLU A 64 -0.52 17.89 15.17
CA GLU A 64 0.29 16.93 15.93
C GLU A 64 1.60 16.54 15.23
N LEU A 65 1.78 16.89 13.96
CA LEU A 65 2.99 16.59 13.21
C LEU A 65 4.03 17.70 13.37
N ASP A 66 5.28 17.30 13.60
CA ASP A 66 6.43 18.17 13.39
C ASP A 66 6.95 18.04 11.95
N GLU A 67 7.76 19.00 11.52
CA GLU A 67 8.25 19.05 10.15
C GLU A 67 9.05 17.80 9.76
N ALA A 68 9.83 17.23 10.69
CA ALA A 68 10.62 16.04 10.41
C ALA A 68 9.73 14.80 10.21
N LEU A 69 8.66 14.65 11.01
CA LEU A 69 7.72 13.54 10.84
C LEU A 69 6.88 13.70 9.58
N ALA A 70 6.40 14.92 9.27
CA ALA A 70 5.66 15.19 8.04
C ALA A 70 6.47 14.84 6.78
N ARG A 71 7.76 15.19 6.74
CA ARG A 71 8.66 14.80 5.64
C ARG A 71 8.81 13.28 5.53
N LYS A 72 8.97 12.57 6.66
CA LYS A 72 9.09 11.11 6.66
C LYS A 72 7.81 10.42 6.16
N ILE A 73 6.64 10.91 6.59
CA ILE A 73 5.35 10.43 6.12
C ILE A 73 5.22 10.62 4.61
N LEU A 74 5.60 11.79 4.10
CA LEU A 74 5.54 12.08 2.67
C LEU A 74 6.45 11.16 1.84
N VAL A 75 7.68 10.92 2.30
CA VAL A 75 8.61 10.00 1.63
C VAL A 75 8.06 8.58 1.61
N ASP A 76 7.58 8.08 2.76
CA ASP A 76 6.98 6.76 2.88
C ASP A 76 5.74 6.61 1.98
N TRP A 77 4.93 7.66 1.90
CA TRP A 77 3.81 7.74 0.94
C TRP A 77 4.30 7.62 -0.50
N MET A 78 5.33 8.37 -0.91
CA MET A 78 5.85 8.34 -2.28
C MET A 78 6.39 6.96 -2.67
N GLU A 79 7.15 6.33 -1.77
CA GLU A 79 7.74 5.00 -1.98
C GLU A 79 6.66 3.92 -2.13
N THR A 80 5.59 4.01 -1.34
CA THR A 80 4.50 3.03 -1.35
C THR A 80 3.43 3.34 -2.38
N PHE A 81 3.25 4.59 -2.81
CA PHE A 81 2.19 5.04 -3.73
C PHE A 81 2.22 4.26 -5.06
N SER A 82 3.40 4.12 -5.67
CA SER A 82 3.57 3.37 -6.92
C SER A 82 3.18 1.91 -6.81
N GLN A 83 3.28 1.33 -5.60
CA GLN A 83 2.93 -0.05 -5.35
C GLN A 83 1.44 -0.19 -5.01
N ARG A 84 0.89 0.68 -4.17
CA ARG A 84 -0.51 0.58 -3.71
C ARG A 84 -1.54 1.14 -4.70
N GLY A 85 -1.15 2.12 -5.52
CA GLY A 85 -2.07 2.87 -6.38
C GLY A 85 -2.96 3.83 -5.57
N PRO A 86 -3.72 4.72 -6.23
CA PRO A 86 -4.64 5.61 -5.54
C PRO A 86 -5.71 4.80 -4.80
N ARG A 87 -5.98 5.15 -3.54
CA ARG A 87 -7.08 4.54 -2.79
C ARG A 87 -8.41 4.99 -3.38
N LYS A 88 -9.17 4.05 -3.94
CA LYS A 88 -10.56 4.31 -4.32
C LYS A 88 -11.34 4.61 -3.04
N ARG A 89 -11.66 5.88 -2.80
CA ARG A 89 -12.67 6.25 -1.80
C ARG A 89 -13.99 5.58 -2.23
N ARG A 90 -14.50 4.70 -1.37
CA ARG A 90 -15.79 4.02 -1.56
C ARG A 90 -16.94 4.99 -1.34
#